data_AF-A0A0B6YHF2-F1
#
_entry.id   AF-A0A0B6YHF2-F1
#
_cell.length_a   1.000
_cell.length_b   1.000
_cell.length_c   1.000
_cell.angle_alpha   90.00
_cell.angle_beta   90.00
_cell.angle_gamma   90.00
#
_symmetry.space_group_name_H-M   'P 1'
#
loop_
_entity.id
_entity.type
_entity.pdbx_description
1 polymer ?
#
loop_
_entity_poly.entity_id
_entity_poly.type
_entity_poly.pdbx_seq_one_letter_code
_entity_poly.pdbx_strand_id
1 'polypeptide(L)'
;KQGQKKEDQTYESKEGAATTLDDVDRRAKLNMRRQRVCFTALENGLLFLSQVASCILSPSTNLCVRSSIIRDILQKSLPESRDKTASAVKGKMARLLKDDKFRIHLVSYVTQAKSDTNLMKKYKGKKCAIHSPEMEQQFRELHADLWNKFSSPKHSEDMTIPVSVVDLMD
;
A
#
# COMPACT_ATOMS: atom_id res chain seq x y z
N LYS A 1 44.10 30.56 3.89
CA LYS A 1 43.85 30.43 2.43
C LYS A 1 43.51 28.97 2.18
N GLN A 2 42.25 28.68 1.81
CA GLN A 2 41.85 28.07 0.53
C GLN A 2 42.29 26.60 0.43
N GLY A 3 41.47 25.61 0.12
CA GLY A 3 40.17 25.55 -0.57
C GLY A 3 39.99 24.09 -1.02
N GLN A 4 38.75 23.71 -1.32
CA GLN A 4 38.24 22.36 -1.60
C GLN A 4 38.82 21.65 -2.86
N LYS A 5 38.69 20.32 -2.88
CA LYS A 5 38.32 19.41 -4.02
C LYS A 5 38.15 17.99 -3.42
N LYS A 6 36.98 17.39 -3.20
CA LYS A 6 35.89 16.90 -4.09
C LYS A 6 36.37 16.21 -5.36
N GLU A 7 36.06 14.91 -5.43
CA GLU A 7 35.82 14.02 -6.61
C GLU A 7 36.18 12.58 -6.17
N ASP A 8 35.50 11.50 -6.50
CA ASP A 8 34.17 11.24 -7.07
C ASP A 8 33.98 9.75 -6.78
N GLN A 9 33.07 9.37 -5.88
CA GLN A 9 32.86 7.96 -5.57
C GLN A 9 31.76 7.44 -6.47
N THR A 10 32.16 6.98 -7.65
CA THR A 10 31.35 6.22 -8.60
C THR A 10 30.81 4.98 -7.89
N TYR A 11 29.54 5.02 -7.49
CA TYR A 11 28.84 3.82 -7.03
C TYR A 11 28.46 3.03 -8.27
N GLU A 12 29.25 2.00 -8.56
CA GLU A 12 28.96 1.03 -9.60
C GLU A 12 27.54 0.50 -9.41
N SER A 13 26.73 0.73 -10.44
CA SER A 13 25.37 0.21 -10.51
C SER A 13 25.46 -1.30 -10.57
N LYS A 14 24.98 -1.98 -9.52
CA LYS A 14 24.69 -3.41 -9.61
C LYS A 14 23.55 -3.61 -10.60
N GLU A 15 23.92 -3.87 -11.84
CA GLU A 15 23.08 -4.43 -12.88
C GLU A 15 22.63 -5.83 -12.43
N GLY A 16 21.47 -5.88 -11.78
CA GLY A 16 20.84 -7.11 -11.33
C GLY A 16 19.33 -6.96 -11.45
N ALA A 17 18.78 -7.48 -12.54
CA ALA A 17 17.36 -7.48 -12.89
C ALA A 17 16.74 -6.07 -13.03
N ALA A 18 16.99 -5.42 -14.16
CA ALA A 18 16.17 -4.31 -14.61
C ALA A 18 14.75 -4.82 -14.93
N THR A 19 13.92 -5.02 -13.91
CA THR A 19 12.47 -4.92 -14.08
C THR A 19 12.23 -3.54 -14.68
N THR A 20 11.72 -3.51 -15.91
CA THR A 20 11.39 -2.30 -16.65
C THR A 20 10.62 -1.35 -15.73
N LEU A 21 11.27 -0.26 -15.33
CA LEU A 21 10.63 0.79 -14.54
C LEU A 21 9.60 1.45 -15.43
N ASP A 22 8.34 1.42 -15.01
CA ASP A 22 7.31 2.20 -15.68
C ASP A 22 7.58 3.71 -15.51
N ASP A 23 6.94 4.53 -16.34
CA ASP A 23 7.17 5.98 -16.31
C ASP A 23 6.83 6.61 -14.96
N VAL A 24 5.90 5.99 -14.21
CA VAL A 24 5.51 6.43 -12.87
C VAL A 24 6.65 6.15 -11.87
N ASP A 25 7.27 4.98 -11.92
CA ASP A 25 8.44 4.64 -11.10
C ASP A 25 9.65 5.51 -11.45
N ARG A 26 9.83 5.86 -12.74
CA ARG A 26 10.88 6.80 -13.15
C ARG A 26 10.66 8.18 -12.54
N ARG A 27 9.44 8.72 -12.60
CA ARG A 27 9.08 9.99 -11.96
C ARG A 27 9.22 9.91 -10.44
N ALA A 28 8.84 8.80 -9.83
CA ALA A 28 8.96 8.59 -8.40
C ALA A 28 10.42 8.65 -7.95
N LYS A 29 11.34 8.02 -8.69
CA LYS A 29 12.78 8.11 -8.43
C LYS A 29 13.31 9.54 -8.48
N LEU A 30 12.80 10.39 -9.39
CA LEU A 30 13.18 11.81 -9.46
C LEU A 30 12.69 12.61 -8.24
N ASN A 31 11.60 12.17 -7.61
CA ASN A 31 11.04 12.80 -6.42
C ASN A 31 11.64 12.28 -5.09
N MET A 32 12.54 11.29 -5.13
CA MET A 32 13.16 10.74 -3.93
C MET A 32 14.06 11.77 -3.24
N ARG A 33 13.64 12.22 -2.05
CA ARG A 33 14.38 13.21 -1.25
C ARG A 33 15.40 12.61 -0.28
N ARG A 34 15.41 11.28 -0.13
CA ARG A 34 16.25 10.53 0.82
C ARG A 34 16.76 9.25 0.17
N GLN A 35 17.95 8.79 0.57
CA GLN A 35 18.50 7.51 0.10
C GLN A 35 17.65 6.31 0.51
N ARG A 36 16.98 6.37 1.65
CA ARG A 36 16.07 5.32 2.13
C ARG A 36 14.62 5.77 1.97
N VAL A 37 13.80 4.89 1.40
CA VAL A 37 12.35 5.09 1.30
C VAL A 37 11.75 4.98 2.70
N CYS A 38 11.25 6.09 3.22
CA CYS A 38 10.48 6.15 4.45
C CYS A 38 8.99 6.01 4.12
N PHE A 39 8.22 5.31 4.96
CA PHE A 39 6.77 5.26 4.86
C PHE A 39 6.14 5.96 6.07
N THR A 40 5.26 6.92 5.82
CA THR A 40 4.51 7.60 6.86
C THR A 40 3.46 6.67 7.46
N ALA A 41 2.96 7.10 8.59
CA ALA A 41 1.90 6.46 9.34
C ALA A 41 0.64 6.27 8.45
N LEU A 42 0.21 7.35 7.79
CA LEU A 42 -0.92 7.38 6.87
C LEU A 42 -0.72 6.48 5.64
N GLU A 43 0.50 6.45 5.08
CA GLU A 43 0.84 5.54 3.97
C GLU A 43 0.69 4.08 4.38
N ASN A 44 1.10 3.72 5.60
CA ASN A 44 0.94 2.36 6.10
C ASN A 44 -0.52 1.99 6.33
N GLY A 45 -1.37 2.94 6.77
CA GLY A 45 -2.82 2.73 6.84
C GLY A 45 -3.45 2.40 5.48
N LEU A 46 -3.04 3.10 4.41
CA LEU A 46 -3.50 2.80 3.04
C LEU A 46 -3.00 1.45 2.53
N LEU A 47 -1.77 1.05 2.87
CA LEU A 47 -1.24 -0.28 2.56
C LEU A 47 -1.97 -1.37 3.35
N PHE A 48 -2.34 -1.12 4.60
CA PHE A 48 -3.14 -2.02 5.42
C PHE A 48 -4.52 -2.25 4.80
N LEU A 49 -5.22 -1.18 4.41
CA LEU A 49 -6.52 -1.28 3.73
C LEU A 49 -6.43 -1.98 2.37
N SER A 50 -5.31 -1.80 1.66
CA SER A 50 -5.02 -2.55 0.44
C SER A 50 -4.97 -4.06 0.70
N GLN A 51 -4.40 -4.46 1.84
CA GLN A 51 -4.37 -5.85 2.25
C GLN A 51 -5.75 -6.39 2.64
N VAL A 52 -6.53 -5.61 3.40
CA VAL A 52 -7.92 -5.95 3.75
C VAL A 52 -8.76 -6.16 2.49
N ALA A 53 -8.69 -5.23 1.52
CA ALA A 53 -9.37 -5.34 0.25
C ALA A 53 -8.99 -6.62 -0.52
N SER A 54 -7.69 -6.95 -0.55
CA SER A 54 -7.22 -8.18 -1.17
C SER A 54 -7.78 -9.43 -0.49
N CYS A 55 -7.80 -9.49 0.84
CA CYS A 55 -8.34 -10.62 1.59
C CYS A 55 -9.86 -10.81 1.43
N ILE A 56 -10.60 -9.73 1.15
CA ILE A 56 -12.03 -9.79 0.87
C ILE A 56 -12.29 -10.32 -0.53
N LEU A 57 -11.58 -9.79 -1.53
CA LEU A 57 -11.80 -10.09 -2.95
C LEU A 57 -11.20 -11.45 -3.36
N SER A 58 -10.02 -11.79 -2.82
CA SER A 58 -9.34 -13.04 -3.10
C SER A 58 -8.65 -13.59 -1.85
N PRO A 59 -9.36 -14.38 -1.02
CA PRO A 59 -8.81 -14.96 0.20
C PRO A 59 -7.63 -15.93 -0.04
N SER A 60 -7.49 -16.44 -1.27
CA SER A 60 -6.47 -17.41 -1.66
C SER A 60 -5.12 -16.81 -2.04
N THR A 61 -5.03 -15.48 -2.18
CA THR A 61 -3.78 -14.79 -2.53
C THR A 61 -3.46 -13.69 -1.52
N ASN A 62 -2.17 -13.50 -1.25
CA ASN A 62 -1.71 -12.41 -0.41
C ASN A 62 -1.97 -11.05 -1.07
N LEU A 63 -1.91 -10.97 -2.40
CA LEU A 63 -2.25 -9.73 -3.13
C LEU A 63 -2.91 -10.03 -4.47
N CYS A 64 -4.14 -9.52 -4.66
CA CYS A 64 -4.95 -9.77 -5.85
C CYS A 64 -4.65 -8.82 -7.03
N VAL A 65 -3.89 -7.75 -6.77
CA VAL A 65 -3.52 -6.72 -7.75
C VAL A 65 -2.00 -6.53 -7.83
N ARG A 66 -1.52 -5.87 -8.89
CA ARG A 66 -0.11 -5.52 -8.99
C ARG A 66 0.26 -4.42 -7.99
N SER A 67 1.49 -4.41 -7.50
CA SER A 67 1.97 -3.35 -6.59
C SER A 67 1.98 -1.96 -7.24
N SER A 68 1.98 -1.87 -8.58
CA SER A 68 1.78 -0.62 -9.32
C SER A 68 0.41 0.02 -9.04
N ILE A 69 -0.65 -0.79 -8.96
CA ILE A 69 -2.01 -0.32 -8.66
C ILE A 69 -2.08 0.29 -7.27
N ILE A 70 -1.45 -0.36 -6.29
CA ILE A 70 -1.38 0.15 -4.91
C ILE A 70 -0.56 1.43 -4.85
N ARG A 71 0.58 1.49 -5.54
CA ARG A 71 1.36 2.73 -5.68
C ARG A 71 0.50 3.86 -6.25
N ASP A 72 -0.27 3.60 -7.30
CA ASP A 72 -1.10 4.62 -7.93
C ASP A 72 -2.21 5.11 -6.99
N ILE A 73 -2.83 4.21 -6.22
CA ILE A 73 -3.79 4.57 -5.17
C ILE A 73 -3.10 5.45 -4.11
N LEU A 74 -1.91 5.07 -3.68
CA LEU A 74 -1.12 5.79 -2.69
C LEU A 74 -0.78 7.20 -3.18
N GLN A 75 -0.19 7.33 -4.38
CA GLN A 75 0.18 8.61 -4.99
C GLN A 75 -1.02 9.52 -5.33
N LYS A 76 -2.18 8.93 -5.62
CA LYS A 76 -3.43 9.66 -5.86
C LYS A 76 -4.03 10.17 -4.55
N SER A 77 -3.94 9.39 -3.48
CA SER A 77 -4.52 9.73 -2.18
C SER A 77 -3.63 10.70 -1.41
N LEU A 78 -2.31 10.56 -1.54
CA LEU A 78 -1.31 11.27 -0.76
C LEU A 78 -0.26 11.91 -1.68
N PRO A 79 -0.22 13.25 -1.79
CA PRO A 79 0.79 13.96 -2.59
C PRO A 79 2.23 13.66 -2.13
N GLU A 80 2.43 13.38 -0.85
CA GLU A 80 3.74 13.04 -0.27
C GLU A 80 4.28 11.69 -0.73
N SER A 81 3.42 10.81 -1.25
CA SER A 81 3.80 9.46 -1.69
C SER A 81 4.31 9.41 -3.13
N ARG A 82 4.43 10.55 -3.81
CA ARG A 82 4.93 10.65 -5.19
C ARG A 82 6.37 10.19 -5.38
N ASP A 83 7.11 9.95 -4.30
CA ASP A 83 8.45 9.38 -4.30
C ASP A 83 8.46 7.83 -4.22
N LYS A 84 7.30 7.18 -3.99
CA LYS A 84 7.23 5.72 -3.83
C LYS A 84 7.16 5.01 -5.18
N THR A 85 7.98 3.99 -5.34
CA THR A 85 7.94 3.07 -6.49
C THR A 85 7.10 1.83 -6.17
N ALA A 86 6.63 1.12 -7.20
CA ALA A 86 5.89 -0.13 -7.04
C ALA A 86 6.72 -1.20 -6.30
N SER A 87 8.03 -1.23 -6.57
CA SER A 87 8.97 -2.12 -5.88
C SER A 87 9.10 -1.78 -4.39
N ALA A 88 9.17 -0.48 -4.04
CA ALA A 88 9.19 -0.05 -2.65
C ALA A 88 7.91 -0.43 -1.89
N VAL A 89 6.75 -0.26 -2.54
CA VAL A 89 5.44 -0.70 -2.01
C VAL A 89 5.44 -2.21 -1.76
N LYS A 90 5.85 -3.02 -2.75
CA LYS A 90 5.95 -4.48 -2.62
C LYS A 90 6.82 -4.89 -1.43
N GLY A 91 8.01 -4.31 -1.31
CA GLY A 91 8.94 -4.60 -0.22
C GLY A 91 8.44 -4.13 1.15
N LYS A 92 7.67 -3.04 1.22
CA LYS A 92 7.05 -2.59 2.46
C LYS A 92 5.91 -3.50 2.88
N MET A 93 5.00 -3.87 1.98
CA MET A 93 3.91 -4.81 2.26
C MET A 93 4.42 -6.17 2.73
N ALA A 94 5.46 -6.70 2.07
CA ALA A 94 6.07 -7.96 2.47
C ALA A 94 6.68 -7.92 3.89
N ARG A 95 7.15 -6.75 4.35
CA ARG A 95 7.64 -6.57 5.73
C ARG A 95 6.50 -6.44 6.72
N LEU A 96 5.44 -5.71 6.38
CA LEU A 96 4.24 -5.59 7.22
C LEU A 96 3.59 -6.95 7.48
N LEU A 97 3.51 -7.82 6.46
CA LEU A 97 2.96 -9.16 6.62
C LEU A 97 3.78 -10.10 7.51
N LYS A 98 5.05 -9.77 7.79
CA LYS A 98 5.89 -10.52 8.74
C LYS A 98 5.65 -10.12 10.19
N ASP A 99 4.99 -8.99 10.42
CA ASP A 99 4.67 -8.50 11.74
C ASP A 99 3.38 -9.18 12.25
N ASP A 100 3.47 -9.85 13.39
CA ASP A 100 2.34 -10.57 13.97
C ASP A 100 1.23 -9.62 14.45
N LYS A 101 1.58 -8.43 14.97
CA LYS A 101 0.58 -7.42 15.36
C LYS A 101 -0.21 -6.96 14.14
N PHE A 102 0.47 -6.73 13.01
CA PHE A 102 -0.18 -6.38 11.75
C PHE A 102 -1.15 -7.48 11.29
N ARG A 103 -0.75 -8.75 11.38
CA ARG A 103 -1.60 -9.89 11.00
C ARG A 103 -2.84 -10.03 11.87
N ILE A 104 -2.71 -9.84 13.20
CA ILE A 104 -3.84 -9.87 14.13
C ILE A 104 -4.86 -8.78 13.77
N HIS A 105 -4.39 -7.55 13.59
CA HIS A 105 -5.25 -6.44 13.18
C HIS A 105 -5.89 -6.68 11.81
N LEU A 106 -5.14 -7.22 10.85
CA LEU A 106 -5.66 -7.57 9.53
C LEU A 106 -6.85 -8.54 9.62
N VAL A 107 -6.74 -9.58 10.43
CA VAL A 107 -7.83 -10.55 10.63
C VAL A 107 -9.06 -9.89 11.26
N SER A 108 -8.86 -9.02 12.27
CA SER A 108 -9.96 -8.27 12.90
C SER A 108 -10.71 -7.39 11.90
N TYR A 109 -9.99 -6.57 11.13
CA TYR A 109 -10.57 -5.67 10.13
C TYR A 109 -11.23 -6.43 8.98
N VAL A 110 -10.63 -7.53 8.51
CA VAL A 110 -11.25 -8.39 7.49
C VAL A 110 -12.55 -8.99 8.02
N THR A 111 -12.57 -9.44 9.27
CA THR A 111 -13.78 -10.01 9.89
C THR A 111 -14.88 -8.97 9.98
N GLN A 112 -14.55 -7.77 10.47
CA GLN A 112 -15.52 -6.68 10.57
C GLN A 112 -16.04 -6.21 9.20
N ALA A 113 -15.17 -6.10 8.20
CA ALA A 113 -15.56 -5.77 6.83
C ALA A 113 -16.45 -6.86 6.21
N LYS A 114 -16.19 -8.15 6.52
CA LYS A 114 -17.05 -9.28 6.09
C LYS A 114 -18.38 -9.33 6.82
N SER A 115 -18.47 -8.84 8.05
CA SER A 115 -19.73 -8.71 8.80
C SER A 115 -20.64 -7.61 8.23
N ASP A 116 -20.09 -6.66 7.49
CA ASP A 116 -20.89 -5.64 6.80
C ASP A 116 -21.64 -6.26 5.62
N THR A 117 -22.93 -6.48 5.82
CA THR A 117 -23.81 -7.06 4.80
C THR A 117 -23.97 -6.17 3.57
N ASN A 118 -23.86 -4.85 3.68
CA ASN A 118 -23.95 -3.94 2.54
C ASN A 118 -22.68 -4.02 1.69
N LEU A 119 -21.51 -4.00 2.33
CA LEU A 119 -20.23 -4.16 1.65
C LEU A 119 -20.15 -5.54 0.98
N MET A 120 -20.50 -6.61 1.71
CA MET A 120 -20.46 -7.95 1.16
C MET A 120 -21.48 -8.15 0.04
N LYS A 121 -22.68 -7.56 0.08
CA LYS A 121 -23.62 -7.65 -1.06
C LYS A 121 -23.03 -7.07 -2.36
N LYS A 122 -22.20 -6.03 -2.28
CA LYS A 122 -21.59 -5.38 -3.45
C LYS A 122 -20.42 -6.17 -4.07
N TYR A 123 -19.65 -6.86 -3.23
CA TYR A 123 -18.38 -7.50 -3.64
C TYR A 123 -18.39 -9.05 -3.56
N LYS A 124 -19.35 -9.67 -2.85
CA LYS A 124 -19.46 -11.13 -2.76
C LYS A 124 -20.01 -11.71 -4.08
N GLY A 125 -19.35 -12.74 -4.58
CA GLY A 125 -19.80 -13.50 -5.77
C GLY A 125 -19.15 -13.09 -7.10
N LYS A 126 -18.42 -11.97 -7.15
CA LYS A 126 -17.67 -11.57 -8.35
C LYS A 126 -16.29 -12.23 -8.34
N LYS A 127 -16.19 -13.43 -8.91
CA LYS A 127 -14.88 -14.07 -9.15
C LYS A 127 -14.25 -13.43 -10.39
N CYS A 128 -13.30 -12.54 -10.20
CA CYS A 128 -12.47 -12.01 -11.28
C CYS A 128 -11.15 -12.78 -11.34
N ALA A 129 -10.56 -12.87 -12.54
CA ALA A 129 -9.23 -13.41 -12.69
C ALA A 129 -8.19 -12.51 -11.98
N ILE A 130 -7.17 -13.10 -11.37
CA ILE A 130 -6.13 -12.36 -10.67
C ILE A 130 -5.41 -11.47 -11.69
N HIS A 131 -5.13 -10.21 -11.31
CA HIS A 131 -4.48 -9.21 -12.17
C HIS A 131 -5.26 -8.82 -13.44
N SER A 132 -6.55 -9.18 -13.54
CA SER A 132 -7.42 -8.70 -14.62
C SER A 132 -7.80 -7.23 -14.38
N PRO A 133 -8.08 -6.46 -15.45
CA PRO A 133 -8.55 -5.08 -15.32
C PRO A 133 -9.80 -4.95 -14.45
N GLU A 134 -10.70 -5.93 -14.49
CA GLU A 134 -11.91 -5.99 -13.68
C GLU A 134 -11.58 -6.17 -12.19
N MET A 135 -10.59 -7.01 -11.88
CA MET A 135 -10.10 -7.18 -10.50
C MET A 135 -9.47 -5.87 -9.98
N GLU A 136 -8.68 -5.20 -10.80
CA GLU A 136 -8.07 -3.92 -10.44
C GLU A 136 -9.12 -2.83 -10.21
N GLN A 137 -10.17 -2.78 -11.04
CA GLN A 137 -11.27 -1.85 -10.88
C GLN A 137 -12.06 -2.12 -9.59
N GLN A 138 -12.46 -3.37 -9.34
CA GLN A 138 -13.14 -3.76 -8.11
C GLN A 138 -12.31 -3.48 -6.87
N PHE A 139 -11.00 -3.72 -6.95
CA PHE A 139 -10.07 -3.41 -5.88
C PHE A 139 -10.04 -1.92 -5.56
N ARG A 140 -9.97 -1.04 -6.57
CA ARG A 140 -9.99 0.42 -6.38
C ARG A 140 -11.30 0.89 -5.75
N GLU A 141 -12.43 0.35 -6.20
CA GLU A 141 -13.74 0.68 -5.64
C GLU A 141 -13.87 0.22 -4.19
N LEU A 142 -13.50 -1.03 -3.89
CA LEU A 142 -13.54 -1.56 -2.53
C LEU A 142 -12.60 -0.79 -1.62
N HIS A 143 -11.39 -0.47 -2.08
CA HIS A 143 -10.42 0.30 -1.31
C HIS A 143 -10.98 1.69 -0.96
N ALA A 144 -11.63 2.37 -1.90
CA ALA A 144 -12.30 3.66 -1.65
C ALA A 144 -13.48 3.52 -0.67
N ASP A 145 -14.31 2.49 -0.80
CA ASP A 145 -15.40 2.21 0.13
C ASP A 145 -14.90 1.93 1.55
N LEU A 146 -13.85 1.12 1.68
CA LEU A 146 -13.18 0.84 2.95
C LEU A 146 -12.58 2.12 3.54
N TRP A 147 -11.88 2.91 2.72
CA TRP A 147 -11.32 4.20 3.15
C TRP A 147 -12.39 5.13 3.70
N ASN A 148 -13.49 5.32 2.96
CA ASN A 148 -14.58 6.19 3.39
C ASN A 148 -15.28 5.66 4.66
N LYS A 149 -15.43 4.33 4.79
CA LYS A 149 -16.03 3.72 5.98
C LYS A 149 -15.19 3.95 7.22
N PHE A 150 -13.90 3.63 7.14
CA PHE A 150 -13.00 3.68 8.29
C PHE A 150 -12.47 5.08 8.59
N SER A 151 -12.56 6.01 7.64
CA SER A 151 -12.21 7.42 7.83
C SER A 151 -13.40 8.27 8.32
N SER A 152 -14.62 7.70 8.34
CA SER A 152 -15.83 8.42 8.77
C SER A 152 -15.91 8.53 10.31
N PRO A 153 -16.15 9.73 10.87
CA PRO A 153 -16.24 9.94 12.32
C PRO A 153 -17.43 9.22 12.97
N LYS A 154 -18.40 8.69 12.21
CA LYS A 154 -19.53 7.92 12.75
C LYS A 154 -19.16 6.51 13.24
N HIS A 155 -17.99 5.99 12.88
CA HIS A 155 -17.43 4.72 13.38
C HIS A 155 -16.28 4.93 14.39
N SER A 156 -16.06 6.17 14.83
CA SER A 156 -14.93 6.59 15.66
C SER A 156 -14.90 5.98 17.07
N GLU A 157 -16.00 5.38 17.54
CA GLU A 157 -16.04 4.76 18.87
C GLU A 157 -15.43 3.35 18.89
N ASP A 158 -15.30 2.66 17.74
CA ASP A 158 -14.80 1.28 17.69
C ASP A 158 -13.50 1.10 16.87
N MET A 159 -13.20 1.95 15.88
CA MET A 159 -11.98 1.79 15.07
C MET A 159 -11.50 3.11 14.47
N THR A 160 -10.44 3.66 15.04
CA THR A 160 -9.48 4.46 14.27
C THR A 160 -8.77 3.52 13.30
N ILE A 161 -8.79 3.81 11.99
CA ILE A 161 -7.75 3.28 11.07
C ILE A 161 -6.44 3.41 11.86
N PRO A 162 -5.58 2.38 11.93
CA PRO A 162 -4.26 2.55 12.47
C PRO A 162 -3.47 3.46 11.53
N VAL A 163 -3.77 4.76 11.60
CA VAL A 163 -3.08 5.84 10.91
C VAL A 163 -1.69 5.94 11.48
N SER A 164 -1.45 5.41 12.67
CA SER A 164 -0.18 5.31 13.35
C SER A 164 0.32 3.87 13.29
N VAL A 165 1.47 3.64 12.64
CA VAL A 165 2.21 2.39 12.81
C VAL A 165 2.62 2.20 14.27
N VAL A 166 2.72 3.30 15.02
CA VAL A 166 3.03 3.29 16.46
C VAL A 166 1.86 2.65 17.22
N ASP A 167 0.61 2.89 16.83
CA ASP A 167 -0.58 2.26 17.45
C ASP A 167 -0.72 0.78 17.06
N LEU A 168 -0.04 0.34 16.00
CA LEU A 168 0.11 -1.07 15.62
C LEU A 168 1.34 -1.74 16.25
N MET A 169 2.30 -0.96 16.76
CA MET A 169 3.63 -1.43 17.17
C MET A 169 3.90 -1.30 18.67
N ASP A 170 3.25 -0.38 19.39
CA ASP A 170 3.29 -0.31 20.86
C ASP A 170 2.40 -1.38 21.52
#